data_AF-A0A6L8UZ97-F1
#
_entry.id   AF-A0A6L8UZ97-F1
#
_cell.length_a   1.000
_cell.length_b   1.000
_cell.length_c   1.000
_cell.angle_alpha   90.00
_cell.angle_beta   90.00
_cell.angle_gamma   90.00
#
_symmetry.space_group_name_H-M   'P 1'
#
loop_
_entity.id
_entity.type
_entity.pdbx_description
1 polymer ?
#
loop_
_entity_poly.entity_id
_entity_poly.type
_entity_poly.pdbx_seq_one_letter_code
_entity_poly.pdbx_strand_id
1 'polypeptide(L)'
;MLELELRAILRAADDIIAEGGRTLLSKILKGSKEQKLLELGLDQNPSYGFYSGLSLDQIMVKVDQMIDTGFLEVEMRGKLPMIVFSSRGWAVERERRAEEFLQEWDRWIENNIIPISMEYLKGRNRELVFLFLYKILCSGNQKYIPYLTQWENIDFKKVQAEIRKVIELLKQLDELENPEWERLKRERAKSLLIRTSDPIIMACQQCGTPFLFDETNPDYYTSEGLRFPERCSNCLEKV
;
A
#
# COMPACT_ATOMS: atom_id res chain seq x y z
N MET A 1 15.20 8.35 10.08
CA MET A 1 14.95 6.92 9.86
C MET A 1 15.23 6.62 8.41
N LEU A 2 15.90 5.51 8.09
CA LEU A 2 16.14 5.13 6.70
C LEU A 2 14.83 4.66 6.05
N GLU A 3 14.69 4.81 4.74
CA GLU A 3 13.46 4.45 4.03
C GLU A 3 13.10 2.96 4.19
N LEU A 4 14.10 2.07 4.12
CA LEU A 4 13.92 0.63 4.32
C LEU A 4 13.39 0.30 5.73
N GLU A 5 13.83 1.05 6.74
CA GLU A 5 13.38 0.87 8.13
C GLU A 5 11.92 1.26 8.30
N LEU A 6 11.53 2.41 7.74
CA LEU A 6 10.14 2.87 7.73
C LEU A 6 9.25 1.83 7.07
N ARG A 7 9.64 1.40 5.88
CA ARG A 7 8.92 0.40 5.08
C ARG A 7 8.78 -0.92 5.85
N ALA A 8 9.82 -1.39 6.53
CA ALA A 8 9.78 -2.63 7.32
C ALA A 8 8.84 -2.53 8.53
N ILE A 9 8.82 -1.39 9.23
CA ILE A 9 7.94 -1.21 10.39
C ILE A 9 6.47 -1.16 9.96
N LEU A 10 6.13 -0.44 8.89
CA LEU A 10 4.76 -0.40 8.37
C LEU A 10 4.30 -1.79 7.92
N ARG A 11 5.14 -2.53 7.19
CA ARG A 11 4.78 -3.87 6.73
C ARG A 11 4.62 -4.87 7.88
N ALA A 12 5.40 -4.75 8.95
CA ALA A 12 5.23 -5.53 10.17
C ALA A 12 3.96 -5.16 10.94
N ALA A 13 3.52 -3.90 10.86
CA ALA A 13 2.31 -3.42 11.52
C ALA A 13 1.02 -3.86 10.82
N ASP A 14 1.04 -4.06 9.49
CA ASP A 14 -0.14 -4.44 8.68
C ASP A 14 -0.87 -5.67 9.24
N ASP A 15 -0.14 -6.69 9.69
CA ASP A 15 -0.72 -7.94 10.20
C ASP A 15 -1.36 -7.81 11.61
N ILE A 16 -1.12 -6.70 12.32
CA ILE A 16 -1.63 -6.47 13.68
C ILE A 16 -2.33 -5.12 13.84
N ILE A 17 -2.60 -4.42 12.74
CA ILE A 17 -3.16 -3.08 12.77
C ILE A 17 -4.54 -3.09 13.44
N ALA A 18 -4.78 -2.15 14.36
CA ALA A 18 -5.98 -2.08 15.20
C ALA A 18 -6.25 -3.30 16.11
N GLU A 19 -5.33 -4.26 16.18
CA GLU A 19 -5.44 -5.51 16.96
C GLU A 19 -4.30 -5.71 17.97
N GLY A 20 -3.14 -5.12 17.68
CA GLY A 20 -1.93 -5.21 18.49
C GLY A 20 -1.33 -3.87 18.86
N GLY A 21 -0.66 -3.82 20.02
CA GLY A 21 0.08 -2.65 20.48
C GLY A 21 1.57 -2.68 20.12
N ARG A 22 2.27 -1.60 20.49
CA ARG A 22 3.72 -1.40 20.28
C ARG A 22 4.59 -2.62 20.64
N THR A 23 4.33 -3.24 21.78
CA THR A 23 5.13 -4.40 22.23
C THR A 23 5.02 -5.59 21.28
N LEU A 24 3.84 -5.87 20.73
CA LEU A 24 3.67 -6.96 19.76
C LEU A 24 4.39 -6.62 18.45
N LEU A 25 4.26 -5.38 17.96
CA LEU A 25 4.99 -4.92 16.78
C LEU A 25 6.51 -5.10 16.93
N SER A 26 7.07 -4.68 18.07
CA SER A 26 8.49 -4.84 18.35
C SER A 26 8.93 -6.31 18.38
N LYS A 27 8.07 -7.22 18.86
CA LYS A 27 8.34 -8.67 18.88
C LYS A 27 8.35 -9.29 17.48
N ILE A 28 7.45 -8.86 16.59
CA ILE A 28 7.45 -9.28 15.17
C ILE A 28 8.76 -8.84 14.53
N LEU A 29 9.10 -7.56 14.64
CA LEU A 29 10.33 -6.99 14.08
C LEU A 29 11.60 -7.62 14.67
N LYS A 30 11.57 -8.04 15.94
CA LYS A 30 12.68 -8.77 16.58
C LYS A 30 12.84 -10.21 16.09
N GLY A 31 11.78 -10.82 15.56
CA GLY A 31 11.76 -12.24 15.23
C GLY A 31 11.54 -13.12 16.47
N SER A 32 10.66 -12.69 17.38
CA SER A 32 10.40 -13.38 18.64
C SER A 32 9.71 -14.73 18.41
N LYS A 33 10.29 -15.80 18.97
CA LYS A 33 9.77 -17.18 18.91
C LYS A 33 8.70 -17.47 19.98
N GLU A 34 8.02 -16.44 20.48
CA GLU A 34 6.96 -16.62 21.46
C GLU A 34 5.81 -17.44 20.86
N GLN A 35 5.40 -18.48 21.56
CA GLN A 35 4.40 -19.43 21.10
C GLN A 35 3.13 -18.75 20.55
N LYS A 36 2.60 -17.76 21.27
CA LYS A 36 1.39 -17.02 20.86
C LYS A 36 1.58 -16.22 19.57
N LEU A 37 2.78 -15.74 19.28
CA LEU A 37 3.08 -15.02 18.04
C LEU A 37 3.04 -16.00 16.85
N LEU A 38 3.64 -17.19 17.02
CA LEU A 38 3.67 -18.25 16.01
C LEU A 38 2.28 -18.85 15.77
N GLU A 39 1.48 -19.00 16.82
CA GLU A 39 0.08 -19.46 16.72
C GLU A 39 -0.80 -18.51 15.89
N LEU A 40 -0.45 -17.22 15.88
CA LEU A 40 -1.10 -16.21 15.04
C LEU A 40 -0.49 -16.12 13.63
N GLY A 41 0.53 -16.90 13.32
CA GLY A 41 1.22 -16.91 12.02
C GLY A 41 2.00 -15.63 11.71
N LEU A 42 2.31 -14.81 12.73
CA LEU A 42 2.99 -13.52 12.55
C LEU A 42 4.45 -13.66 12.14
N ASP A 43 5.01 -14.86 12.21
CA ASP A 43 6.32 -15.23 11.66
C ASP A 43 6.34 -15.29 10.12
N GLN A 44 5.17 -15.35 9.48
CA GLN A 44 5.05 -15.30 8.03
C GLN A 44 5.09 -13.87 7.47
N ASN A 45 5.10 -12.86 8.35
CA ASN A 45 5.24 -11.47 7.94
C ASN A 45 6.59 -11.25 7.22
N PRO A 46 6.62 -10.55 6.05
CA PRO A 46 7.87 -10.32 5.32
C PRO A 46 8.95 -9.53 6.08
N SER A 47 8.55 -8.78 7.12
CA SER A 47 9.43 -7.98 7.98
C SER A 47 9.69 -8.65 9.34
N TYR A 48 9.25 -9.90 9.53
CA TYR A 48 9.56 -10.67 10.73
C TYR A 48 11.08 -10.83 10.90
N GLY A 49 11.60 -10.46 12.08
CA GLY A 49 13.04 -10.54 12.36
C GLY A 49 13.91 -9.51 11.63
N PHE A 50 13.32 -8.48 10.99
CA PHE A 50 14.07 -7.40 10.33
C PHE A 50 15.11 -6.75 11.25
N TYR A 51 14.78 -6.60 12.54
CA TYR A 51 15.68 -6.11 13.59
C TYR A 51 16.17 -7.22 14.53
N SER A 52 16.40 -8.43 14.02
CA SER A 52 16.91 -9.56 14.82
C SER A 52 18.19 -9.24 15.58
N GLY A 53 19.03 -8.32 15.08
CA GLY A 53 20.25 -7.85 15.73
C GLY A 53 20.07 -6.80 16.84
N LEU A 54 18.90 -6.17 16.97
CA LEU A 54 18.67 -5.08 17.95
C LEU A 54 18.00 -5.57 19.24
N SER A 55 18.18 -4.87 20.35
CA SER A 55 17.39 -5.13 21.56
C SER A 55 15.93 -4.72 21.38
N LEU A 56 15.02 -5.25 22.20
CA LEU A 56 13.61 -4.84 22.16
C LEU A 56 13.45 -3.34 22.43
N ASP A 57 14.21 -2.77 23.38
CA ASP A 57 14.15 -1.34 23.70
C ASP A 57 14.59 -0.48 22.50
N GLN A 58 15.63 -0.89 21.78
CA GLN A 58 16.06 -0.20 20.55
C GLN A 58 14.99 -0.25 19.46
N ILE A 59 14.26 -1.36 19.35
CA ILE A 59 13.14 -1.50 18.39
C ILE A 59 11.96 -0.64 18.83
N MET A 60 11.63 -0.60 20.13
CA MET A 60 10.56 0.25 20.66
C MET A 60 10.81 1.72 20.36
N VAL A 61 12.04 2.20 20.52
CA VAL A 61 12.42 3.58 20.12
C VAL A 61 12.13 3.85 18.64
N LYS A 62 12.37 2.88 17.76
CA LYS A 62 12.07 3.03 16.32
C LYS A 62 10.55 3.03 16.05
N VAL A 63 9.78 2.23 16.78
CA VAL A 63 8.30 2.25 16.69
C VAL A 63 7.75 3.58 17.20
N ASP A 64 8.28 4.11 18.31
CA ASP A 64 7.87 5.40 18.84
C ASP A 64 8.21 6.53 17.85
N GLN A 65 9.37 6.48 17.18
CA GLN A 65 9.68 7.40 16.09
C GLN A 65 8.66 7.36 14.94
N MET A 66 8.08 6.20 14.62
CA MET A 66 7.03 6.09 13.60
C MET A 66 5.73 6.78 14.03
N ILE A 67 5.45 6.80 15.34
CA ILE A 67 4.32 7.52 15.92
C ILE A 67 4.61 9.02 15.90
N ASP A 68 5.77 9.43 16.41
CA ASP A 68 6.18 10.83 16.49
C ASP A 68 6.28 11.52 15.11
N THR A 69 6.65 10.75 14.07
CA THR A 69 6.76 11.26 12.69
C THR A 69 5.46 11.14 11.89
N GLY A 70 4.38 10.68 12.53
CA GLY A 70 3.04 10.64 11.95
C GLY A 70 2.88 9.63 10.83
N PHE A 71 3.47 8.44 10.99
CA PHE A 71 3.18 7.28 10.12
C PHE A 71 2.29 6.27 10.85
N LEU A 72 2.52 6.06 12.15
CA LEU A 72 1.65 5.27 13.02
C LEU A 72 0.94 6.17 14.01
N GLU A 73 -0.18 5.69 14.53
CA GLU A 73 -0.93 6.33 15.60
C GLU A 73 -1.29 5.29 16.66
N VAL A 74 -1.75 5.75 17.81
CA VAL A 74 -2.22 4.89 18.90
C VAL A 74 -3.67 5.21 19.18
N GLU A 75 -4.53 4.21 19.01
CA GLU A 75 -5.95 4.30 19.35
C GLU A 75 -6.28 3.42 20.56
N MET A 76 -7.20 3.90 21.40
CA MET A 76 -7.64 3.15 22.58
C MET A 76 -8.87 2.30 22.25
N ARG A 77 -8.70 0.97 22.28
CA ARG A 77 -9.83 0.03 22.25
C ARG A 77 -10.16 -0.38 23.69
N GLY A 78 -11.04 0.39 24.31
CA GLY A 78 -11.29 0.29 25.75
C GLY A 78 -10.07 0.75 26.55
N LYS A 79 -9.37 -0.19 27.22
CA LYS A 79 -8.14 0.10 27.97
C LYS A 79 -6.86 -0.33 27.23
N LEU A 80 -6.98 -0.89 26.03
CA LEU A 80 -5.86 -1.41 25.28
C LEU A 80 -5.41 -0.43 24.19
N PRO A 81 -4.15 0.04 24.20
CA PRO A 81 -3.60 0.84 23.12
C PRO A 81 -3.26 -0.05 21.92
N MET A 82 -3.90 0.22 20.79
CA MET A 82 -3.64 -0.45 19.52
C MET A 82 -2.88 0.50 18.59
N ILE A 83 -1.92 -0.03 17.85
CA ILE A 83 -1.31 0.72 16.75
C ILE A 83 -2.29 0.75 15.59
N VAL A 84 -2.48 1.93 14.99
CA VAL A 84 -3.18 2.11 13.73
C VAL A 84 -2.29 2.87 12.74
N PHE A 85 -2.64 2.82 11.46
CA PHE A 85 -1.97 3.67 10.48
C PHE A 85 -2.56 5.07 10.56
N SER A 86 -1.71 6.09 10.58
CA SER A 86 -2.13 7.42 10.13
C SER A 86 -2.48 7.36 8.64
N SER A 87 -3.19 8.35 8.08
CA SER A 87 -3.40 8.43 6.63
C SER A 87 -2.09 8.41 5.84
N ARG A 88 -1.03 9.06 6.37
CA ARG A 88 0.28 9.09 5.73
C ARG A 88 0.95 7.71 5.73
N GLY A 89 0.90 7.00 6.86
CA GLY A 89 1.40 5.63 6.96
C GLY A 89 0.63 4.67 6.08
N TRP A 90 -0.70 4.78 6.07
CA TRP A 90 -1.55 3.98 5.22
C TRP A 90 -1.28 4.23 3.73
N ALA A 91 -1.05 5.48 3.31
CA ALA A 91 -0.70 5.79 1.93
C ALA A 91 0.57 5.08 1.47
N VAL A 92 1.60 5.01 2.32
CA VAL A 92 2.85 4.29 2.03
C VAL A 92 2.61 2.78 2.03
N GLU A 93 1.95 2.24 3.06
CA GLU A 93 1.75 0.80 3.19
C GLU A 93 0.85 0.26 2.08
N ARG A 94 -0.27 0.93 1.75
CA ARG A 94 -1.17 0.45 0.69
C ARG A 94 -0.48 0.45 -0.68
N GLU A 95 0.40 1.41 -0.95
CA GLU A 95 1.14 1.45 -2.21
C GLU A 95 2.12 0.28 -2.28
N ARG A 96 2.89 0.08 -1.21
CA ARG A 96 3.78 -1.06 -1.08
C ARG A 96 3.03 -2.38 -1.21
N ARG A 97 1.89 -2.53 -0.53
CA ARG A 97 1.12 -3.77 -0.55
C ARG A 97 0.53 -4.07 -1.92
N ALA A 98 0.08 -3.05 -2.65
CA ALA A 98 -0.34 -3.18 -4.04
C ALA A 98 0.83 -3.62 -4.94
N GLU A 99 2.02 -3.08 -4.71
CA GLU A 99 3.24 -3.48 -5.42
C GLU A 99 3.64 -4.94 -5.12
N GLU A 100 3.54 -5.38 -3.86
CA GLU A 100 3.79 -6.78 -3.48
C GLU A 100 2.83 -7.75 -4.22
N PHE A 101 1.55 -7.40 -4.36
CA PHE A 101 0.61 -8.20 -5.16
C PHE A 101 0.96 -8.22 -6.64
N LEU A 102 1.42 -7.09 -7.19
CA LEU A 102 1.82 -7.03 -8.59
C LEU A 102 3.03 -7.93 -8.86
N GLN A 103 4.04 -7.87 -7.99
CA GLN A 103 5.24 -8.71 -8.07
C GLN A 103 4.91 -10.20 -7.90
N GLU A 104 3.94 -10.55 -7.05
CA GLU A 104 3.44 -11.91 -6.93
C GLU A 104 2.83 -12.39 -8.25
N TRP A 105 1.98 -11.58 -8.88
CA TRP A 105 1.36 -11.91 -10.16
C TRP A 105 2.37 -11.99 -11.30
N ASP A 106 3.40 -11.13 -11.30
CA ASP A 106 4.50 -11.20 -12.26
C ASP A 106 5.25 -12.52 -12.15
N ARG A 107 5.60 -12.94 -10.93
CA ARG A 107 6.22 -14.26 -10.70
C ARG A 107 5.32 -15.38 -11.18
N TRP A 108 4.01 -15.30 -10.98
CA TRP A 108 3.10 -16.32 -11.49
C TRP A 108 3.08 -16.35 -13.02
N ILE A 109 3.07 -15.21 -13.68
CA ILE A 109 3.13 -15.12 -15.15
C ILE A 109 4.44 -15.71 -15.66
N GLU A 110 5.57 -15.33 -15.07
CA GLU A 110 6.91 -15.82 -15.45
C GLU A 110 7.03 -17.35 -15.32
N ASN A 111 6.39 -17.91 -14.29
CA ASN A 111 6.42 -19.34 -14.00
C ASN A 111 5.22 -20.11 -14.57
N ASN A 112 4.36 -19.46 -15.38
CA ASN A 112 3.11 -20.03 -15.92
C ASN A 112 2.21 -20.65 -14.85
N ILE A 113 2.17 -20.06 -13.66
CA ILE A 113 1.32 -20.47 -12.55
C ILE A 113 -0.09 -19.95 -12.79
N ILE A 114 -1.07 -20.84 -12.66
CA ILE A 114 -2.48 -20.47 -12.59
C ILE A 114 -2.92 -20.74 -11.14
N PRO A 115 -3.16 -19.69 -10.33
CA PRO A 115 -3.59 -19.88 -8.97
C PRO A 115 -4.95 -20.61 -8.93
N ILE A 116 -5.15 -21.42 -7.89
CA ILE A 116 -6.41 -22.16 -7.69
C ILE A 116 -7.55 -21.21 -7.29
N SER A 117 -7.21 -20.11 -6.60
CA SER A 117 -8.17 -19.13 -6.10
C SER A 117 -7.53 -17.77 -5.89
N MET A 118 -8.35 -16.71 -5.96
CA MET A 118 -8.01 -15.33 -5.64
C MET A 118 -8.57 -14.87 -4.28
N GLU A 119 -9.01 -15.79 -3.42
CA GLU A 119 -9.71 -15.46 -2.16
C GLU A 119 -8.92 -14.52 -1.24
N TYR A 120 -7.59 -14.53 -1.31
CA TYR A 120 -6.74 -13.65 -0.53
C TYR A 120 -6.92 -12.15 -0.83
N LEU A 121 -7.49 -11.79 -1.99
CA LEU A 121 -7.81 -10.42 -2.40
C LEU A 121 -9.23 -9.99 -2.00
N LYS A 122 -10.12 -10.94 -1.74
CA LYS A 122 -11.53 -10.66 -1.49
C LYS A 122 -11.73 -9.92 -0.17
N GLY A 123 -12.50 -8.83 -0.23
CA GLY A 123 -12.84 -8.03 0.95
C GLY A 123 -11.68 -7.27 1.57
N ARG A 124 -10.56 -7.14 0.86
CA ARG A 124 -9.47 -6.24 1.24
C ARG A 124 -9.93 -4.79 1.22
N ASN A 125 -9.16 -3.93 1.88
CA ASN A 125 -9.42 -2.49 1.91
C ASN A 125 -9.58 -1.95 0.47
N ARG A 126 -10.63 -1.17 0.26
CA ARG A 126 -11.01 -0.70 -1.09
C ARG A 126 -9.98 0.21 -1.73
N GLU A 127 -9.30 1.05 -0.96
CA GLU A 127 -8.25 1.93 -1.46
C GLU A 127 -7.06 1.13 -1.98
N LEU A 128 -6.66 0.08 -1.25
CA LEU A 128 -5.63 -0.87 -1.68
C LEU A 128 -6.04 -1.60 -2.96
N VAL A 129 -7.26 -2.15 -2.99
CA VAL A 129 -7.78 -2.89 -4.15
C VAL A 129 -7.82 -2.02 -5.41
N PHE A 130 -8.29 -0.78 -5.29
CA PHE A 130 -8.41 0.11 -6.45
C PHE A 130 -7.04 0.62 -6.91
N LEU A 131 -6.12 0.89 -5.98
CA LEU A 131 -4.73 1.19 -6.33
C LEU A 131 -4.06 0.01 -7.03
N PHE A 132 -4.28 -1.23 -6.58
CA PHE A 132 -3.75 -2.42 -7.23
C PHE A 132 -4.27 -2.55 -8.67
N LEU A 133 -5.58 -2.35 -8.89
CA LEU A 133 -6.16 -2.29 -10.24
C LEU A 133 -5.56 -1.18 -11.10
N TYR A 134 -5.27 -0.01 -10.51
CA TYR A 134 -4.59 1.07 -11.21
C TYR A 134 -3.17 0.69 -11.64
N LYS A 135 -2.40 0.02 -10.77
CA LYS A 135 -1.05 -0.46 -11.11
C LYS A 135 -1.08 -1.52 -12.22
N ILE A 136 -2.03 -2.46 -12.16
CA ILE A 136 -2.27 -3.44 -13.22
C ILE A 136 -2.60 -2.73 -14.54
N LEU A 137 -3.48 -1.71 -14.51
CA LEU A 137 -3.78 -0.92 -15.70
C LEU A 137 -2.50 -0.24 -16.22
N CYS A 138 -1.70 0.38 -15.35
CA CYS A 138 -0.50 1.11 -15.76
C CYS A 138 0.56 0.23 -16.42
N SER A 139 0.63 -1.06 -16.08
CA SER A 139 1.59 -1.98 -16.71
C SER A 139 1.24 -2.29 -18.17
N GLY A 140 -0.03 -2.16 -18.57
CA GLY A 140 -0.53 -2.59 -19.88
C GLY A 140 -0.40 -4.10 -20.13
N ASN A 141 -0.06 -4.91 -19.11
CA ASN A 141 0.23 -6.32 -19.32
C ASN A 141 -1.07 -7.14 -19.40
N GLN A 142 -1.49 -7.46 -20.63
CA GLN A 142 -2.67 -8.28 -20.91
C GLN A 142 -2.61 -9.69 -20.26
N LYS A 143 -1.43 -10.18 -19.87
CA LYS A 143 -1.28 -11.49 -19.20
C LYS A 143 -1.93 -11.54 -17.81
N TYR A 144 -2.30 -10.39 -17.22
CA TYR A 144 -3.08 -10.37 -15.98
C TYR A 144 -4.57 -10.69 -16.17
N ILE A 145 -5.10 -10.66 -17.39
CA ILE A 145 -6.54 -10.86 -17.66
C ILE A 145 -7.09 -12.16 -17.07
N PRO A 146 -6.42 -13.33 -17.18
CA PRO A 146 -6.90 -14.56 -16.55
C PRO A 146 -7.04 -14.45 -15.04
N TYR A 147 -6.10 -13.76 -14.38
CA TYR A 147 -6.11 -13.55 -12.93
C TYR A 147 -7.22 -12.60 -12.50
N LEU A 148 -7.37 -11.49 -13.21
CA LEU A 148 -8.47 -10.54 -13.03
C LEU A 148 -9.83 -11.24 -13.20
N THR A 149 -9.98 -12.10 -14.21
CA THR A 149 -11.23 -12.83 -14.48
C THR A 149 -11.59 -13.77 -13.31
N GLN A 150 -10.60 -14.46 -12.73
CA GLN A 150 -10.84 -15.29 -11.55
C GLN A 150 -11.24 -14.45 -10.33
N TRP A 151 -10.55 -13.33 -10.10
CA TRP A 151 -10.84 -12.43 -8.99
C TRP A 151 -12.23 -11.77 -9.12
N GLU A 152 -12.62 -11.38 -10.32
CA GLU A 152 -13.95 -10.80 -10.58
C GLU A 152 -15.07 -11.69 -10.03
N ASN A 153 -14.97 -13.02 -10.22
CA ASN A 153 -16.05 -13.93 -9.88
C ASN A 153 -16.33 -14.05 -8.37
N ILE A 154 -15.42 -13.58 -7.51
CA ILE A 154 -15.50 -13.81 -6.06
C ILE A 154 -15.66 -12.53 -5.24
N ASP A 155 -15.40 -11.35 -5.82
CA ASP A 155 -15.43 -10.08 -5.08
C ASP A 155 -16.82 -9.42 -5.06
N PHE A 156 -16.95 -8.30 -4.34
CA PHE A 156 -18.18 -7.53 -4.25
C PHE A 156 -18.45 -6.76 -5.56
N LYS A 157 -19.73 -6.60 -5.91
CA LYS A 157 -20.20 -5.99 -7.17
C LYS A 157 -19.48 -4.72 -7.62
N LYS A 158 -19.09 -3.84 -6.68
CA LYS A 158 -18.34 -2.62 -6.99
C LYS A 158 -16.92 -2.91 -7.49
N VAL A 159 -16.21 -3.84 -6.85
CA VAL A 159 -14.87 -4.28 -7.26
C VAL A 159 -14.97 -5.03 -8.59
N GLN A 160 -15.95 -5.93 -8.74
CA GLN A 160 -16.20 -6.65 -10.01
C GLN A 160 -16.37 -5.70 -11.20
N ALA A 161 -17.13 -4.62 -11.03
CA ALA A 161 -17.36 -3.63 -12.09
C ALA A 161 -16.06 -2.90 -12.48
N GLU A 162 -15.18 -2.59 -11.52
CA GLU A 162 -13.90 -1.96 -11.83
C GLU A 162 -12.90 -2.96 -12.45
N ILE A 163 -12.90 -4.22 -12.02
CA ILE A 163 -12.13 -5.29 -12.66
C ILE A 163 -12.53 -5.44 -14.13
N ARG A 164 -13.83 -5.50 -14.44
CA ARG A 164 -14.31 -5.61 -15.83
C ARG A 164 -13.83 -4.47 -16.71
N LYS A 165 -13.93 -3.23 -16.22
CA LYS A 165 -13.42 -2.07 -16.95
C LYS A 165 -11.92 -2.19 -17.22
N VAL A 166 -11.13 -2.60 -16.21
CA VAL A 166 -9.67 -2.80 -16.40
C VAL A 166 -9.40 -3.89 -17.43
N ILE A 167 -10.12 -5.01 -17.40
CA ILE A 167 -10.01 -6.07 -18.41
C ILE A 167 -10.33 -5.55 -19.81
N GLU A 168 -11.44 -4.82 -19.98
CA GLU A 168 -11.86 -4.24 -21.26
C GLU A 168 -10.79 -3.31 -21.83
N LEU A 169 -10.22 -2.45 -20.98
CA LEU A 169 -9.17 -1.51 -21.36
C LEU A 169 -7.87 -2.21 -21.75
N LEU A 170 -7.45 -3.25 -21.01
CA LEU A 170 -6.26 -4.02 -21.35
C LEU A 170 -6.42 -4.74 -22.70
N LYS A 171 -7.62 -5.25 -23.01
CA LYS A 171 -7.92 -5.90 -24.31
C LYS A 171 -7.84 -4.95 -25.49
N GLN A 172 -8.13 -3.66 -25.28
CA GLN A 172 -8.10 -2.63 -26.33
C GLN A 172 -6.71 -2.02 -26.51
N LEU A 173 -5.73 -2.39 -25.68
CA LEU A 173 -4.42 -1.74 -25.67
C LEU A 173 -3.72 -1.77 -27.03
N ASP A 174 -3.83 -2.88 -27.76
CA ASP A 174 -3.19 -3.06 -29.07
C ASP A 174 -3.81 -2.17 -30.17
N GLU A 175 -5.00 -1.62 -29.93
CA GLU A 175 -5.73 -0.75 -30.86
C GLU A 175 -5.49 0.74 -30.59
N LEU A 176 -4.82 1.08 -29.48
CA LEU A 176 -4.64 2.46 -29.02
C LEU A 176 -3.23 2.99 -29.33
N GLU A 177 -3.15 4.26 -29.71
CA GLU A 177 -1.86 4.94 -29.74
C GLU A 177 -1.40 5.30 -28.32
N ASN A 178 -0.08 5.40 -28.10
CA ASN A 178 0.49 5.69 -26.79
C ASN A 178 -0.08 6.95 -26.09
N PRO A 179 -0.30 8.09 -26.77
CA PRO A 179 -0.92 9.26 -26.13
C PRO A 179 -2.36 9.03 -25.65
N GLU A 180 -3.12 8.18 -26.36
CA GLU A 180 -4.48 7.83 -25.98
C GLU A 180 -4.48 6.95 -24.72
N TRP A 181 -3.55 6.01 -24.64
CA TRP A 181 -3.34 5.18 -23.46
C TRP A 181 -2.97 6.00 -22.23
N GLU A 182 -2.04 6.96 -22.37
CA GLU A 182 -1.67 7.86 -21.28
C GLU A 182 -2.84 8.73 -20.80
N ARG A 183 -3.63 9.26 -21.73
CA ARG A 183 -4.86 10.00 -21.39
C ARG A 183 -5.82 9.11 -20.60
N LEU A 184 -6.02 7.88 -21.06
CA LEU A 184 -6.93 6.92 -20.43
C LEU A 184 -6.46 6.56 -19.02
N LYS A 185 -5.18 6.28 -18.81
CA LYS A 185 -4.62 6.06 -17.47
C LYS A 185 -4.91 7.24 -16.54
N ARG A 186 -4.69 8.48 -16.99
CA ARG A 186 -4.99 9.70 -16.21
C ARG A 186 -6.49 9.84 -15.89
N GLU A 187 -7.37 9.48 -16.80
CA GLU A 187 -8.82 9.48 -16.54
C GLU A 187 -9.21 8.42 -15.51
N ARG A 188 -8.66 7.21 -15.63
CA ARG A 188 -8.94 6.10 -14.72
C ARG A 188 -8.36 6.34 -13.33
N ALA A 189 -7.22 7.02 -13.21
CA ALA A 189 -6.62 7.45 -11.95
C ALA A 189 -7.64 8.18 -11.06
N LYS A 190 -8.49 9.05 -11.62
CA LYS A 190 -9.53 9.79 -10.87
C LYS A 190 -10.53 8.89 -10.15
N SER A 191 -10.73 7.66 -10.62
CA SER A 191 -11.67 6.69 -10.06
C SER A 191 -11.01 5.56 -9.27
N LEU A 192 -9.74 5.26 -9.56
CA LEU A 192 -9.00 4.16 -8.95
C LEU A 192 -8.05 4.63 -7.85
N LEU A 193 -7.59 5.88 -7.88
CA LEU A 193 -6.88 6.50 -6.77
C LEU A 193 -7.92 7.14 -5.85
N ILE A 194 -8.22 6.46 -4.74
CA ILE A 194 -9.18 6.91 -3.75
C ILE A 194 -8.44 7.70 -2.66
N ARG A 195 -8.98 8.88 -2.30
CA ARG A 195 -8.50 9.67 -1.16
C ARG A 195 -8.82 8.97 0.15
N THR A 196 -7.89 9.01 1.09
CA THR A 196 -8.18 8.64 2.49
C THR A 196 -9.28 9.53 3.08
N SER A 197 -9.94 9.02 4.12
CA SER A 197 -10.92 9.80 4.89
C SER A 197 -10.30 11.05 5.50
N ASP A 198 -9.09 10.91 6.04
CA ASP A 198 -8.40 11.97 6.75
C ASP A 198 -7.28 12.53 5.89
N PRO A 199 -7.29 13.84 5.56
CA PRO A 199 -6.37 14.42 4.61
C PRO A 199 -4.92 14.35 5.09
N ILE A 200 -4.01 13.99 4.19
CA ILE A 200 -2.57 14.03 4.46
C ILE A 200 -2.08 15.47 4.28
N ILE A 201 -1.77 16.13 5.39
CA ILE A 201 -1.21 17.49 5.41
C ILE A 201 0.31 17.42 5.48
N MET A 202 0.97 18.15 4.58
CA MET A 202 2.41 18.22 4.49
C MET A 202 2.91 19.65 4.67
N ALA A 203 4.14 19.84 5.14
CA ALA A 203 4.79 21.14 5.18
C ALA A 203 5.69 21.31 3.95
N CYS A 204 5.53 22.43 3.24
CA CYS A 204 6.40 22.77 2.10
C CYS A 204 7.83 23.00 2.58
N GLN A 205 8.81 22.32 1.99
CA GLN A 205 10.23 22.47 2.37
C GLN A 205 10.81 23.84 1.99
N GLN A 206 10.19 24.56 1.05
CA GLN A 206 10.66 25.88 0.60
C GLN A 206 10.08 27.04 1.44
N CYS A 207 8.77 27.03 1.70
CA CYS A 207 8.09 28.16 2.38
C CYS A 207 7.50 27.81 3.75
N GLY A 208 7.59 26.55 4.18
CA GLY A 208 7.04 26.05 5.45
C GLY A 208 5.51 25.97 5.50
N THR A 209 4.80 26.48 4.47
CA THR A 209 3.33 26.51 4.45
C THR A 209 2.76 25.10 4.38
N PRO A 210 1.74 24.77 5.20
CA PRO A 210 1.05 23.51 5.10
C PRO A 210 0.27 23.43 3.78
N PHE A 211 0.23 22.24 3.18
CA PHE A 211 -0.53 21.98 1.98
C PHE A 211 -1.07 20.55 1.98
N LEU A 212 -2.15 20.34 1.23
CA LEU A 212 -2.80 19.04 1.08
C LEU A 212 -2.04 18.19 0.07
N PHE A 213 -1.70 16.96 0.45
CA PHE A 213 -1.23 15.97 -0.51
C PHE A 213 -2.40 15.47 -1.36
N ASP A 214 -2.28 15.62 -2.69
CA ASP A 214 -3.28 15.10 -3.63
C ASP A 214 -3.02 13.63 -3.93
N GLU A 215 -3.61 12.74 -3.14
CA GLU A 215 -3.54 11.28 -3.33
C GLU A 215 -4.11 10.82 -4.68
N THR A 216 -4.86 11.67 -5.38
CA THR A 216 -5.45 11.32 -6.68
C THR A 216 -4.57 11.69 -7.86
N ASN A 217 -3.43 12.33 -7.61
CA ASN A 217 -2.48 12.65 -8.66
C ASN A 217 -1.64 11.41 -9.01
N PRO A 218 -1.77 10.87 -10.24
CA PRO A 218 -1.02 9.68 -10.66
C PRO A 218 0.49 9.88 -10.71
N ASP A 219 0.97 11.12 -10.85
CA ASP A 219 2.41 11.42 -10.99
C ASP A 219 3.19 11.13 -9.68
N TYR A 220 2.50 10.94 -8.55
CA TYR A 220 3.11 10.53 -7.28
C TYR A 220 3.32 9.01 -7.15
N TYR A 221 2.74 8.21 -8.03
CA TYR A 221 2.84 6.75 -7.99
C TYR A 221 3.82 6.28 -9.06
N THR A 222 5.08 6.12 -8.66
CA THR A 222 6.18 5.78 -9.56
C THR A 222 6.51 4.29 -9.51
N SER A 223 7.37 3.82 -10.41
CA SER A 223 7.93 2.46 -10.34
C SER A 223 8.76 2.20 -9.09
N GLU A 224 9.22 3.24 -8.39
CA GLU A 224 9.97 3.14 -7.13
C GLU A 224 9.07 3.22 -5.88
N GLY A 225 7.77 3.46 -6.11
CA GLY A 225 6.73 3.58 -5.10
C GLY A 225 6.13 4.98 -5.00
N LEU A 226 5.39 5.20 -3.90
CA LEU A 226 4.77 6.48 -3.58
C LEU A 226 5.82 7.57 -3.29
N ARG A 227 5.77 8.68 -4.03
CA ARG A 227 6.59 9.87 -3.79
C ARG A 227 5.75 11.03 -3.30
N PHE A 228 6.05 11.49 -2.10
CA PHE A 228 5.42 12.70 -1.58
C PHE A 228 6.06 13.96 -2.18
N PRO A 229 5.27 14.98 -2.55
CA PRO A 229 5.81 16.26 -3.01
C PRO A 229 6.55 16.98 -1.88
N GLU A 230 7.71 17.56 -2.19
CA GLU A 230 8.49 18.35 -1.23
C GLU A 230 8.00 19.80 -1.13
N ARG A 231 7.28 20.28 -2.14
CA ARG A 231 6.87 21.67 -2.30
C ARG A 231 5.37 21.77 -2.60
N CYS A 232 4.74 22.84 -2.12
CA CYS A 232 3.37 23.16 -2.48
C CYS A 232 3.29 23.72 -3.91
N SER A 233 2.10 23.68 -4.52
CA SER A 233 1.86 24.15 -5.90
C SER A 233 2.36 25.58 -6.15
N ASN A 234 2.14 26.49 -5.19
CA ASN A 234 2.61 27.88 -5.28
C ASN A 234 4.14 28.03 -5.38
N CYS A 235 4.89 27.07 -4.84
CA CYS A 235 6.35 27.07 -4.93
C CYS A 235 6.85 26.32 -6.18
N LEU A 236 6.07 25.38 -6.71
CA LEU A 236 6.37 24.70 -7.96
C LEU A 236 6.16 25.62 -9.18
N GLU A 237 5.12 26.45 -9.16
CA GLU A 237 4.79 27.39 -10.26
C GLU A 237 5.77 28.58 -10.38
N LYS A 238 6.65 28.78 -9.38
CA LYS A 238 7.64 29.88 -9.36
C LYS A 238 9.01 29.49 -9.91
N VAL A 239 9.15 28.28 -10.44
CA VAL A 239 10.37 27.72 -11.03
C VAL A 239 10.20 27.66 -12.54
#